data_AF-A0A4Q3BB58-F1
#
_entry.id   AF-A0A4Q3BB58-F1
#
_cell.length_a   1.000
_cell.length_b   1.000
_cell.length_c   1.000
_cell.angle_alpha   90.00
_cell.angle_beta   90.00
_cell.angle_gamma   90.00
#
_symmetry.space_group_name_H-M   'P 1'
#
loop_
_entity.id
_entity.type
_entity.pdbx_description
1 polymer ?
#
loop_
_entity_poly.entity_id
_entity_poly.type
_entity_poly.pdbx_seq_one_letter_code
_entity_poly.pdbx_strand_id
1 'polypeptide(L)' 'MPEFKDLFSAQAETYRNSRPTYPQELYEFIVGFCRNKNLAWDCATGNGQCATALAEYFDKIIATD' A
#
# COMPACT_ATOMS: atom_id res chain seq x y z
N MET A 1 16.71 -18.86 19.46
CA MET A 1 15.98 -17.79 18.77
C MET A 1 15.55 -18.35 17.42
N PRO A 2 14.28 -18.23 17.00
CA PRO A 2 13.92 -18.66 15.66
C PRO A 2 14.54 -17.70 14.65
N GLU A 3 15.15 -18.27 13.62
CA GLU A 3 15.77 -17.55 12.51
C GLU A 3 14.67 -16.88 11.67
N PHE A 4 14.78 -15.57 11.42
CA PHE A 4 13.84 -14.86 10.56
C PHE A 4 14.00 -15.39 9.13
N LYS A 5 13.02 -16.15 8.66
CA LYS A 5 13.06 -16.76 7.33
C LYS A 5 12.59 -15.73 6.32
N ASP A 6 13.55 -15.08 5.68
CA ASP A 6 13.32 -14.12 4.63
C ASP A 6 12.89 -14.83 3.33
N LEU A 7 11.61 -15.19 3.28
CA LEU A 7 10.99 -15.93 2.17
C LEU A 7 10.68 -15.03 0.97
N PHE A 8 10.83 -13.71 1.11
CA PHE A 8 10.32 -12.74 0.12
C PHE A 8 11.42 -11.89 -0.51
N SER A 9 12.62 -11.79 0.05
CA SER A 9 13.69 -10.97 -0.53
C SER A 9 14.21 -11.45 -1.87
N ALA A 10 14.32 -12.76 -2.09
CA ALA A 10 14.89 -13.31 -3.33
C ALA A 10 13.98 -13.13 -4.56
N GLN A 11 12.66 -13.03 -4.38
CA GLN A 11 11.70 -12.76 -5.46
C GLN A 11 11.14 -11.34 -5.47
N ALA A 12 11.44 -10.50 -4.48
CA ALA A 12 10.89 -9.16 -4.34
C ALA A 12 11.09 -8.28 -5.58
N GLU A 13 12.23 -8.41 -6.26
CA GLU A 13 12.58 -7.60 -7.42
C GLU A 13 11.79 -7.99 -8.67
N THR A 14 11.66 -9.30 -8.94
CA THR A 14 10.85 -9.82 -10.05
C THR A 14 9.35 -9.58 -9.82
N TYR A 15 8.90 -9.69 -8.57
CA TYR A 15 7.52 -9.40 -8.17
C TYR A 15 7.21 -7.90 -8.28
N ARG A 16 8.19 -7.01 -8.08
CA ARG A 16 8.03 -5.56 -8.25
C ARG A 16 7.64 -5.18 -9.68
N ASN A 17 8.23 -5.84 -10.67
CA ASN A 17 8.00 -5.54 -12.10
C ASN A 17 6.73 -6.16 -12.69
N SER A 18 6.11 -7.12 -11.99
CA SER A 18 4.90 -7.82 -12.42
C SER A 18 3.68 -7.51 -11.55
N ARG A 19 3.82 -6.58 -10.59
CA ARG A 19 2.72 -6.14 -9.73
C ARG A 19 1.70 -5.35 -10.56
N PRO A 20 0.41 -5.74 -10.53
CA PRO A 20 -0.64 -4.93 -11.12
C PRO A 20 -0.64 -3.55 -10.48
N THR A 21 -0.60 -2.51 -11.30
CA THR A 21 -0.90 -1.16 -10.83
C THR A 21 -2.41 -1.02 -10.73
N TYR A 22 -2.89 -0.49 -9.60
CA TYR A 22 -4.29 -0.15 -9.45
C TYR A 22 -4.59 1.13 -10.24
N PRO A 23 -5.67 1.17 -11.02
CA PRO A 23 -6.08 2.38 -11.75
C PRO A 23 -6.53 3.47 -10.76
N GLN A 24 -6.39 4.74 -11.13
CA GLN A 24 -6.74 5.87 -10.28
C GLN A 24 -8.21 5.83 -9.83
N GLU A 25 -9.09 5.43 -10.73
CA GLU A 25 -10.53 5.35 -10.55
C GLU A 25 -10.92 4.39 -9.40
N LEU A 26 -10.09 3.37 -9.12
CA LEU A 26 -10.30 2.48 -7.98
C LEU A 26 -10.13 3.23 -6.66
N TYR A 27 -9.08 4.04 -6.55
CA TYR A 27 -8.83 4.83 -5.35
C TYR A 27 -9.91 5.90 -5.17
N GLU A 28 -10.31 6.59 -6.23
CA GLU A 28 -11.38 7.58 -6.19
C GLU A 28 -12.70 6.98 -5.74
N PHE A 29 -13.04 5.80 -6.26
CA PHE A 29 -14.25 5.07 -5.85
C PHE A 29 -14.22 4.75 -4.36
N ILE A 30 -13.12 4.20 -3.84
CA ILE A 30 -12.98 3.82 -2.42
C ILE A 30 -13.01 5.07 -1.53
N VAL A 31 -12.21 6.08 -1.86
CA VAL A 31 -12.12 7.34 -1.12
C VAL A 31 -13.45 8.08 -1.11
N GLY A 32 -14.28 7.91 -2.16
CA GLY A 32 -15.63 8.46 -2.23
C GLY A 32 -16.55 8.02 -1.09
N PHE A 33 -16.29 6.87 -0.46
CA PHE A 33 -17.04 6.41 0.71
C PHE A 33 -16.54 7.03 2.03
N CYS A 34 -15.35 7.63 2.04
CA CYS A 34 -14.74 8.19 3.24
C CYS A 34 -15.25 9.62 3.48
N ARG A 35 -16.04 9.80 4.55
CA ARG A 35 -16.51 11.14 4.98
C ARG A 35 -15.38 12.04 5.50
N ASN A 36 -14.43 11.44 6.22
CA ASN A 36 -13.27 12.12 6.77
C ASN A 36 -12.01 11.55 6.14
N LYS A 37 -11.05 12.43 5.85
CA LYS A 37 -9.79 12.06 5.18
C LYS A 37 -8.55 12.46 5.99
N ASN A 38 -8.68 12.54 7.31
CA ASN A 38 -7.57 12.96 8.17
C ASN A 38 -6.50 11.87 8.37
N LEU A 39 -6.89 10.60 8.30
CA LEU A 39 -5.98 9.48 8.52
C LEU A 39 -6.45 8.24 7.76
N ALA A 40 -5.54 7.63 7.00
CA ALA A 40 -5.68 6.26 6.50
C ALA A 40 -4.60 5.35 7.09
N TRP A 41 -4.93 4.06 7.23
CA TRP A 41 -3.97 3.01 7.56
C TRP A 41 -3.88 2.02 6.39
N ASP A 42 -2.71 1.95 5.76
CA ASP A 42 -2.39 0.96 4.74
C ASP A 42 -1.67 -0.23 5.41
N CYS A 43 -2.41 -1.31 5.67
CA CYS A 43 -1.90 -2.50 6.30
C CYS A 43 -1.32 -3.48 5.28
N ALA A 44 -0.25 -4.19 5.64
CA ALA A 44 0.52 -5.04 4.72
C ALA A 44 0.94 -4.27 3.46
N THR A 45 1.46 -3.06 3.66
CA THR A 45 1.69 -2.07 2.59
C THR A 45 2.74 -2.52 1.56
N GLY A 46 3.60 -3.50 1.89
CA GLY A 46 4.67 -3.91 1.01
C GLY A 46 5.64 -2.78 0.75
N ASN A 47 5.81 -2.45 -0.52
CA ASN A 47 6.63 -1.34 -0.97
C ASN A 47 5.95 0.03 -0.90
N GLY A 48 4.75 0.14 -0.32
CA GLY A 48 4.07 1.43 -0.17
C GLY A 48 3.27 1.90 -1.39
N GLN A 49 3.00 1.04 -2.37
CA GLN A 49 2.32 1.44 -3.61
C GLN A 49 0.92 2.02 -3.34
N CYS A 50 0.12 1.38 -2.50
CA CYS A 50 -1.22 1.85 -2.13
C CYS A 50 -1.13 3.12 -1.26
N ALA A 51 -0.30 3.11 -0.20
CA ALA A 51 -0.03 4.27 0.64
C ALA A 51 0.36 5.52 -0.17
N THR A 52 1.20 5.36 -1.21
CA THR A 52 1.61 6.48 -2.06
C THR A 52 0.44 7.06 -2.85
N ALA A 53 -0.39 6.21 -3.47
CA ALA A 53 -1.57 6.68 -4.20
C ALA A 53 -2.62 7.31 -3.28
N LEU A 54 -2.79 6.77 -2.06
CA LEU A 54 -3.71 7.31 -1.07
C LEU A 54 -3.26 8.68 -0.51
N ALA A 55 -1.98 9.03 -0.60
CA ALA A 55 -1.43 10.28 -0.07
C ALA A 55 -1.98 11.52 -0.78
N GLU A 56 -2.53 11.36 -1.98
CA GLU A 56 -3.23 12.43 -2.69
C GLU A 56 -4.60 12.76 -2.07
N TYR A 57 -5.15 11.84 -1.27
CA TYR A 57 -6.51 11.94 -0.76
C TYR A 57 -6.60 12.15 0.76
N PHE A 58 -5.59 11.73 1.54
CA PHE A 58 -5.60 11.79 3.00
C PHE A 58 -4.50 12.69 3.57
N ASP A 59 -4.81 13.41 4.65
CA ASP A 59 -3.87 14.32 5.33
C ASP A 59 -2.67 13.56 5.93
N LYS A 60 -2.91 12.32 6.37
CA LYS A 60 -1.89 11.46 6.96
C LYS A 60 -2.15 10.01 6.59
N ILE A 61 -1.06 9.29 6.36
CA ILE A 61 -1.09 7.84 6.15
C ILE A 61 -0.12 7.19 7.13
N ILE A 62 -0.59 6.09 7.74
CA ILE A 62 0.25 5.15 8.46
C ILE A 62 0.35 3.93 7.55
N ALA A 63 1.55 3.52 7.19
CA ALA A 63 1.79 2.36 6.34
C ALA A 63 2.63 1.35 7.15
N THR A 64 2.16 0.11 7.27
CA THR A 64 2.82 -0.93 8.08
C THR A 64 2.91 -2.24 7.31
N ASP A 65 4.04 -2.93 7.43
CA ASP A 65 4.30 -4.28 6.91
C ASP A 65 5.16 -5.07 7.91
#